data_AF-A0A2A9P0E3-F1
#
_entry.id   AF-A0A2A9P0E3-F1
#
_cell.length_a   1.000
_cell.length_b   1.000
_cell.length_c   1.000
_cell.angle_alpha   90.00
_cell.angle_beta   90.00
_cell.angle_gamma   90.00
#
_symmetry.space_group_name_H-M   'P 1'
#
loop_
_entity.id
_entity.type
_entity.pdbx_description
1 polymer ?
#
loop_
_entity_poly.entity_id
_entity_poly.type
_entity_poly.pdbx_seq_one_letter_code
_entity_poly.pdbx_strand_id
1 'polypeptide(L)'
;MKWAGKTFRSTEDVDPVVVYDEGGNRKWDSAWGNAKLREMKFADQNTIAMVYDDIPITDYFHYVSEDLVAGAMVSKMDNTDGIFYFVLRRLSAAAGAAVERT
;
A
#
# COMPACT_ATOMS: atom_id res chain seq x y z
N MET A 1 -2.13 9.62 11.98
CA MET A 1 -1.09 9.13 11.05
C MET A 1 -1.10 10.00 9.79
N LYS A 2 0.05 10.49 9.31
CA LYS A 2 0.16 11.23 8.04
C LYS A 2 0.51 10.26 6.91
N TRP A 3 -0.47 9.47 6.45
CA TRP A 3 -0.24 8.44 5.45
C TRP A 3 0.24 9.03 4.11
N ALA A 4 1.30 8.46 3.57
CA ALA A 4 2.00 8.89 2.34
C ALA A 4 1.93 7.83 1.23
N GLY A 5 1.32 6.68 1.47
CA GLY A 5 1.18 5.60 0.50
C GLY A 5 1.90 4.32 0.91
N LYS A 6 2.49 3.66 -0.10
CA LYS A 6 3.14 2.34 0.02
C LYS A 6 4.44 2.33 -0.79
N THR A 7 5.36 1.42 -0.49
CA THR A 7 6.59 1.21 -1.28
C THR A 7 6.69 -0.26 -1.66
N PHE A 8 6.63 -0.56 -2.96
CA PHE A 8 6.73 -1.92 -3.49
C PHE A 8 8.15 -2.12 -4.04
N ARG A 9 8.98 -2.92 -3.36
CA ARG A 9 10.34 -3.26 -3.82
C ARG A 9 10.34 -4.52 -4.67
N SER A 10 9.55 -5.51 -4.28
CA SER A 10 9.33 -6.75 -5.04
C SER A 10 7.97 -7.37 -4.71
N THR A 11 7.65 -8.52 -5.31
CA THR A 11 6.46 -9.29 -4.93
C THR A 11 6.56 -9.89 -3.53
N GLU A 12 7.76 -10.03 -2.96
CA GLU A 12 7.98 -10.60 -1.61
C GLU A 12 8.38 -9.55 -0.57
N ASP A 13 8.47 -8.28 -0.96
CA ASP A 13 8.94 -7.21 -0.08
C ASP A 13 8.27 -5.87 -0.40
N VAL A 14 7.37 -5.47 0.50
CA VAL A 14 6.57 -4.24 0.43
C VAL A 14 6.57 -3.56 1.80
N ASP A 15 6.70 -2.23 1.80
CA ASP A 15 6.32 -1.37 2.94
C ASP A 15 4.85 -0.98 2.77
N PRO A 16 3.93 -1.60 3.50
CA PRO A 16 2.51 -1.45 3.23
C PRO A 16 1.92 -0.16 3.80
N VAL A 17 2.62 0.46 4.76
CA VAL A 17 2.28 1.76 5.37
C VAL A 17 3.51 2.64 5.38
N VAL A 18 3.51 3.64 4.50
CA VAL A 18 4.51 4.70 4.48
C VAL A 18 3.84 6.00 4.94
N VAL A 19 4.52 6.75 5.81
CA VAL A 19 4.05 8.00 6.39
C VAL A 19 5.01 9.14 6.09
N TYR A 20 4.52 10.38 6.20
CA TYR A 20 5.39 11.56 6.25
C TYR A 20 5.90 11.79 7.67
N ASP A 21 7.21 11.91 7.83
CA ASP A 21 7.83 12.36 9.08
C ASP A 21 7.68 13.89 9.28
N GLU A 22 8.30 14.42 10.34
CA GLU A 22 8.27 15.86 10.64
C GLU A 22 8.96 16.72 9.57
N GLY A 23 9.97 16.18 8.89
CA GLY A 23 10.67 16.83 7.79
C GLY A 23 9.95 16.71 6.44
N GLY A 24 8.83 15.98 6.38
CA GLY A 24 8.10 15.71 5.15
C GLY A 24 8.70 14.58 4.32
N ASN A 25 9.64 13.81 4.86
CA ASN A 25 10.21 12.65 4.18
C ASN A 25 9.29 11.44 4.31
N ARG A 26 9.31 10.57 3.31
CA ARG A 26 8.58 9.29 3.33
C ARG A 26 9.36 8.29 4.18
N LYS A 27 8.71 7.74 5.20
CA LYS A 27 9.27 6.72 6.10
C LYS A 27 8.30 5.56 6.24
N TRP A 28 8.81 4.33 6.17
CA TRP A 28 8.03 3.14 6.50
C TRP A 28 7.67 3.12 7.99
N ASP A 29 6.41 2.86 8.30
CA ASP A 29 5.94 2.65 9.66
C ASP A 29 6.03 1.16 10.01
N SER A 30 7.12 0.77 10.66
CA SER A 30 7.43 -0.63 10.99
C SER A 30 6.45 -1.26 11.97
N ALA A 31 5.59 -0.48 12.64
CA ALA A 31 4.53 -1.01 13.49
C ALA A 31 3.47 -1.80 12.70
N TRP A 32 3.40 -1.59 11.37
CA TRP A 32 2.48 -2.29 10.47
C TRP A 32 3.09 -3.51 9.77
N GLY A 33 4.35 -3.85 10.10
CA GLY A 33 5.07 -4.96 9.47
C GLY A 33 5.34 -4.73 7.97
N ASN A 34 5.69 -5.82 7.31
CA ASN A 34 5.87 -5.89 5.86
C ASN A 34 4.65 -6.52 5.18
N ALA A 35 4.70 -6.61 3.86
CA ALA A 35 3.69 -7.30 3.08
C ALA A 35 4.28 -7.94 1.83
N LYS A 36 3.49 -8.82 1.22
CA LYS A 36 3.78 -9.49 -0.05
C LYS A 36 2.63 -9.34 -1.04
N LEU A 37 2.92 -9.49 -2.32
CA LEU A 37 1.93 -9.48 -3.40
C LEU A 37 1.55 -10.89 -3.80
N ARG A 38 0.25 -11.15 -3.97
CA ARG A 38 -0.28 -12.44 -4.44
C ARG A 38 -1.37 -12.21 -5.48
N GLU A 39 -1.50 -13.12 -6.43
CA GLU A 39 -2.71 -13.19 -7.26
C GLU A 39 -3.83 -13.81 -6.43
N MET A 40 -4.95 -13.11 -6.31
CA MET A 40 -6.11 -13.51 -5.52
C MET A 40 -7.41 -13.11 -6.20
N LYS A 41 -8.50 -13.80 -5.87
CA LYS A 41 -9.83 -13.49 -6.40
C LYS A 41 -10.58 -12.49 -5.51
N PHE A 42 -11.12 -11.43 -6.10
CA PHE A 42 -11.97 -10.42 -5.45
C PHE A 42 -13.15 -10.06 -6.36
N ALA A 43 -14.38 -10.10 -5.83
CA ALA A 43 -15.62 -9.82 -6.59
C ALA A 43 -15.69 -10.55 -7.95
N ASP A 44 -15.35 -11.84 -7.94
CA ASP A 44 -15.29 -12.71 -9.11
C ASP A 44 -14.19 -12.48 -10.15
N GLN A 45 -13.24 -11.59 -9.87
CA GLN A 45 -12.10 -11.32 -10.75
C GLN A 45 -10.77 -11.63 -10.07
N ASN A 46 -9.82 -12.24 -10.79
CA ASN A 46 -8.45 -12.34 -10.32
C ASN A 46 -7.80 -10.96 -10.34
N THR A 47 -7.05 -10.64 -9.30
CA THR A 47 -6.29 -9.41 -9.19
C THR A 47 -5.04 -9.60 -8.35
N ILE A 48 -4.17 -8.59 -8.32
CA ILE A 48 -3.07 -8.51 -7.38
C ILE A 48 -3.60 -7.98 -6.05
N ALA A 49 -3.34 -8.73 -4.99
CA ALA A 49 -3.59 -8.33 -3.62
C ALA A 49 -2.26 -8.16 -2.89
N MET A 50 -2.18 -7.14 -2.04
CA MET A 50 -1.12 -7.02 -1.04
C MET A 50 -1.62 -7.60 0.27
N VAL A 51 -0.93 -8.62 0.75
CA VAL A 51 -1.22 -9.34 1.99
C VAL A 51 -0.18 -8.92 3.02
N TYR A 52 -0.64 -8.30 4.11
CA TYR A 52 0.23 -7.95 5.23
C TYR A 52 0.74 -9.22 5.92
N ASP A 53 2.00 -9.21 6.34
CA ASP A 53 2.64 -10.39 6.94
C ASP A 53 2.14 -10.64 8.37
N ASP A 54 2.03 -9.57 9.16
CA ASP A 54 1.85 -9.68 10.61
C ASP A 54 0.42 -9.34 11.09
N ILE A 55 -0.42 -8.79 10.20
CA ILE A 55 -1.77 -8.33 10.54
C ILE A 55 -2.81 -8.78 9.51
N PRO A 56 -4.07 -9.04 9.91
CA PRO A 56 -5.11 -9.59 9.05
C PRO A 56 -5.74 -8.51 8.16
N ILE A 57 -4.91 -7.94 7.27
CA ILE A 57 -5.30 -6.94 6.27
C ILE A 57 -4.90 -7.44 4.89
N THR A 58 -5.82 -7.28 3.93
CA THR A 58 -5.56 -7.55 2.52
C THR A 58 -6.08 -6.40 1.67
N ASP A 59 -5.20 -5.83 0.86
CA ASP A 59 -5.52 -4.77 -0.10
C ASP A 59 -5.61 -5.37 -1.50
N TYR A 60 -6.80 -5.42 -2.09
CA TYR A 60 -6.99 -5.84 -3.48
C TYR A 60 -6.85 -4.63 -4.40
N PHE A 61 -6.01 -4.72 -5.42
CA PHE A 61 -5.83 -3.63 -6.37
C PHE A 61 -6.71 -3.80 -7.61
N HIS A 62 -7.00 -2.72 -8.30
CA HIS A 62 -7.59 -2.73 -9.63
C HIS A 62 -6.87 -1.70 -10.49
N TYR A 63 -6.49 -2.10 -11.70
CA TYR A 63 -5.81 -1.21 -12.64
C TYR A 63 -6.76 -0.09 -13.09
N VAL A 64 -6.28 1.15 -13.07
CA VAL A 64 -7.03 2.31 -13.59
C VAL A 64 -6.27 2.97 -14.73
N SER A 65 -4.98 3.26 -14.53
CA SER A 65 -4.04 3.76 -15.55
C SER A 65 -2.61 3.36 -15.19
N GLU A 66 -1.64 3.64 -16.06
CA GLU A 66 -0.22 3.29 -15.85
C GLU A 66 0.36 3.83 -14.53
N ASP A 67 -0.21 4.92 -14.02
CA ASP A 67 0.18 5.63 -12.82
C ASP A 67 -0.87 5.58 -11.70
N LEU A 68 -2.00 4.88 -11.86
CA LEU A 68 -3.09 4.87 -10.89
C LEU A 68 -3.68 3.46 -10.72
N VAL A 69 -3.83 3.06 -9.45
CA VAL A 69 -4.60 1.87 -9.07
C VAL A 69 -5.64 2.25 -8.02
N ALA A 70 -6.81 1.61 -8.09
CA ALA A 70 -7.77 1.59 -7.02
C ALA A 70 -7.43 0.45 -6.05
N GLY A 71 -7.69 0.64 -4.76
CA GLY A 71 -7.48 -0.34 -3.71
C GLY A 71 -8.76 -0.59 -2.94
N ALA A 72 -9.05 -1.84 -2.64
CA ALA A 72 -10.10 -2.30 -1.76
C ALA A 72 -9.46 -3.04 -0.58
N MET A 73 -9.43 -2.42 0.59
CA MET A 73 -8.89 -2.98 1.82
C MET A 73 -9.97 -3.75 2.56
N VAL A 74 -9.65 -4.98 2.93
CA VAL A 74 -10.43 -5.80 3.87
C VAL A 74 -9.56 -6.02 5.12
N SER A 75 -10.13 -5.78 6.30
CA SER A 75 -9.44 -5.91 7.59
C SER A 75 -10.31 -6.65 8.60
N LYS A 76 -9.67 -7.39 9.51
CA LYS A 76 -10.32 -7.96 10.71
C LYS A 76 -9.87 -7.33 12.03
N MET A 77 -9.05 -6.27 12.00
CA MET A 77 -8.43 -5.70 13.20
C MET A 77 -9.43 -5.11 14.20
N ASP A 78 -10.51 -4.48 13.73
CA ASP A 78 -11.38 -3.66 14.58
C ASP A 78 -12.87 -4.07 14.51
N ASN A 79 -13.17 -5.28 14.03
CA ASN A 79 -14.54 -5.75 13.83
C ASN A 79 -15.42 -4.79 12.99
N THR A 80 -14.75 -3.97 12.18
CA THR A 80 -15.37 -3.05 11.22
C THR A 80 -15.71 -3.85 9.98
N ASP A 81 -16.93 -4.37 9.93
CA ASP A 81 -17.45 -5.03 8.75
C ASP A 81 -17.51 -4.01 7.61
N GLY A 82 -16.67 -4.17 6.59
CA GLY A 82 -16.65 -3.29 5.44
C GLY A 82 -15.40 -3.38 4.57
N ILE A 83 -15.52 -2.82 3.37
CA ILE A 83 -14.40 -2.61 2.46
C ILE A 83 -14.05 -1.13 2.51
N PHE A 84 -12.80 -0.81 2.83
CA PHE A 84 -12.29 0.55 2.74
C PHE A 84 -11.62 0.76 1.37
N TYR A 85 -12.01 1.81 0.66
CA TYR A 85 -11.48 2.10 -0.66
C TYR A 85 -10.43 3.20 -0.63
N PHE A 86 -9.39 3.06 -1.43
CA PHE A 86 -8.34 4.05 -1.61
C PHE A 86 -7.83 4.06 -3.05
N VAL A 87 -6.97 5.02 -3.37
CA VAL A 87 -6.23 5.05 -4.63
C VAL A 87 -4.75 5.25 -4.35
N LEU A 88 -3.89 4.65 -5.18
CA LEU A 88 -2.46 4.92 -5.17
C LEU A 88 -2.05 5.50 -6.51
N ARG A 89 -1.38 6.64 -6.46
CA ARG A 89 -0.71 7.22 -7.62
C ARG A 89 0.77 6.92 -7.57
N ARG A 90 1.34 6.48 -8.68
CA ARG A 90 2.79 6.30 -8.84
C ARG A 90 3.47 7.67 -8.68
N LEU A 91 4.46 7.76 -7.81
CA LEU A 91 5.28 8.97 -7.74
C LEU A 91 6.10 9.09 -9.02
N SER A 92 6.15 10.29 -9.59
CA SER A 92 7.06 10.58 -10.69
C SER A 92 8.52 10.49 -10.21
N ALA A 93 9.45 10.15 -11.09
CA ALA A 93 10.88 10.07 -10.75
C ALA A 93 11.43 11.37 -10.14
N ALA A 94 10.81 12.52 -10.44
CA ALA A 94 11.17 13.82 -9.84
C ALA A 94 10.75 13.96 -8.36
N ALA A 95 9.72 13.26 -7.92
CA ALA A 95 9.22 13.31 -6.54
C ALA A 95 10.00 12.38 -5.58
N GLY A 96 10.65 11.33 -6.11
CA GLY A 96 11.48 10.42 -5.31
C GLY A 96 12.91 10.92 -5.08
N ALA A 97 13.48 11.66 -6.04
CA ALA A 97 14.87 12.13 -5.98
C ALA A 97 15.10 13.32 -5.05
N ALA A 98 14.04 14.04 -4.65
CA ALA A 98 14.16 15.21 -3.77
C ALA A 98 14.48 14.85 -2.31
N VAL A 99 14.35 13.57 -1.92
CA VAL A 99 14.48 13.12 -0.52
C VAL A 99 15.88 12.57 -0.19
N GLU A 100 16.73 12.30 -1.20
CA GLU A 100 18.03 11.65 -0.99
C GLU A 100 19.25 12.60 -0.89
N ARG A 101 19.04 13.91 -0.70
CA ARG A 101 20.14 14.87 -0.57
C ARG A 101 19.96 15.82 0.62
N THR A 102 20.32 15.40 1.81
CA THR A 102 20.94 16.25 2.86
C THR A 102 21.75 15.37 3.80
#